data_AF-A0A6P4DT53-F1
#
_entry.id   AF-A0A6P4DT53-F1
#
_cell.length_a   1.000
_cell.length_b   1.000
_cell.length_c   1.000
_cell.angle_alpha   90.00
_cell.angle_beta   90.00
_cell.angle_gamma   90.00
#
_symmetry.space_group_name_H-M   'P 1'
#
loop_
_entity.id
_entity.type
_entity.pdbx_description
1 polymer ?
#
loop_
_entity_poly.entity_id
_entity_poly.type
_entity_poly.pdbx_seq_one_letter_code
_entity_poly.pdbx_strand_id
1 'polypeptide(L)'
;MSDRVGPMEDSQEIEEQVQEEVISDNGTEKKQETRDEMLSRHRKEISQLRKKEIEMKKAAARGSKAEQKAKKKQVEDEVTRLSANLKEKHAKELAELGYSSGGNGNEKGNLDSLIKAIAGVSVANQPDRARVSKAQQKRDRRAQQEAEREQRIQAEQSDTISDRTIENEKLEKKLKPLGLTVCEIKPDGHCLYRAVEDQLALLSGGRSPHTYQELREMAAAYMRKHSAEFLPFFLSENLIEDDSDETLAEKFENYCKEVESTALWGGQLELGALTHCLKKHIMIFSGSFPDVEMGKEYKSAATTASSSSSIMLSYHKHAFGLGEHYNSVVPA
;
A
#
# COMPACT_ATOMS: atom_id res chain seq x y z
N MET A 1 -10.01 16.88 78.82
CA MET A 1 -10.11 16.71 77.36
C MET A 1 -10.49 15.25 77.12
N SER A 2 -11.69 14.82 77.55
CA SER A 2 -13.02 15.30 77.15
C SER A 2 -13.30 14.82 75.71
N ASP A 3 -13.75 13.59 75.46
CA ASP A 3 -14.89 12.80 76.01
C ASP A 3 -16.23 13.19 75.37
N ARG A 4 -16.99 12.17 74.89
CA ARG A 4 -18.41 12.19 74.45
C ARG A 4 -18.76 12.98 73.18
N VAL A 5 -19.93 12.82 72.50
CA VAL A 5 -20.96 11.75 72.33
C VAL A 5 -21.72 12.10 71.00
N GLY A 6 -22.72 11.33 70.56
CA GLY A 6 -23.72 11.77 69.58
C GLY A 6 -24.73 12.80 70.17
N PRO A 7 -26.04 12.76 69.85
CA PRO A 7 -26.76 11.85 68.95
C PRO A 7 -27.60 12.63 67.90
N MET A 8 -28.75 12.06 67.54
CA MET A 8 -29.99 12.66 66.99
C MET A 8 -30.37 14.06 67.56
N GLU A 9 -31.32 14.84 67.04
CA GLU A 9 -32.51 14.61 66.15
C GLU A 9 -32.76 15.96 65.37
N ASP A 10 -33.79 16.32 64.57
CA ASP A 10 -35.09 15.76 64.17
C ASP A 10 -35.67 16.46 62.89
N SER A 11 -36.83 16.00 62.38
CA SER A 11 -37.95 16.73 61.74
C SER A 11 -37.79 17.58 60.47
N GLN A 12 -38.32 17.06 59.35
CA GLN A 12 -39.47 17.62 58.56
C GLN A 12 -39.72 16.66 57.38
N GLU A 13 -40.72 15.76 57.44
CA GLU A 13 -42.15 16.02 57.15
C GLU A 13 -42.43 16.69 55.80
N ILE A 14 -43.02 15.91 54.88
CA ILE A 14 -44.34 16.18 54.29
C ILE A 14 -44.95 14.81 53.93
N GLU A 15 -46.18 14.58 54.38
CA GLU A 15 -46.99 13.40 54.02
C GLU A 15 -47.66 13.61 52.66
N GLU A 16 -48.14 12.54 52.01
CA GLU A 16 -49.59 12.32 51.92
C GLU A 16 -49.99 10.95 51.31
N GLN A 17 -50.87 10.28 52.05
CA GLN A 17 -52.00 9.47 51.55
C GLN A 17 -51.72 8.26 50.63
N VAL A 18 -51.45 7.15 51.32
CA VAL A 18 -52.07 5.84 51.09
C VAL A 18 -53.52 5.95 50.57
N GLN A 19 -53.87 5.14 49.56
CA GLN A 19 -55.16 4.47 49.50
C GLN A 19 -54.97 2.99 49.17
N GLU A 20 -55.16 2.14 50.17
CA GLU A 20 -55.32 0.69 50.04
C GLU A 20 -56.81 0.39 50.27
N GLU A 21 -57.57 0.15 49.20
CA GLU A 21 -58.88 -0.51 49.29
C GLU A 21 -58.83 -1.85 48.54
N VAL A 22 -59.47 -2.85 49.13
CA VAL A 22 -59.43 -4.25 48.69
C VAL A 22 -60.87 -4.75 48.56
N ILE A 23 -61.07 -5.71 47.66
CA ILE A 23 -62.32 -6.47 47.44
C ILE A 23 -63.43 -5.69 46.71
N SER A 24 -63.55 -5.99 45.41
CA SER A 24 -64.85 -6.40 44.88
C SER A 24 -64.62 -7.55 43.88
N ASP A 25 -65.30 -8.67 44.09
CA ASP A 25 -65.29 -9.79 43.14
C ASP A 25 -66.15 -9.43 41.93
N ASN A 26 -65.58 -9.56 40.72
CA ASN A 26 -66.34 -9.44 39.49
C ASN A 26 -65.67 -10.24 38.36
N GLY A 27 -65.78 -11.56 38.42
CA GLY A 27 -65.31 -12.43 37.35
C GLY A 27 -66.08 -12.21 36.03
N THR A 28 -65.45 -11.56 35.05
CA THR A 28 -65.95 -11.56 33.67
C THR A 28 -64.82 -11.56 32.63
N GLU A 29 -64.91 -12.51 31.70
CA GLU A 29 -64.29 -12.54 30.36
C GLU A 29 -62.81 -12.15 30.23
N LYS A 30 -61.96 -13.17 30.03
CA LYS A 30 -60.77 -12.99 29.17
C LYS A 30 -61.25 -12.49 27.81
N LYS A 31 -61.02 -11.21 27.48
CA LYS A 31 -61.11 -10.74 26.09
C LYS A 31 -60.17 -11.57 25.23
N GLN A 32 -60.74 -12.46 24.44
CA GLN A 32 -60.03 -13.33 23.52
C GLN A 32 -59.42 -12.43 22.44
N GLU A 33 -58.08 -12.37 22.37
CA GLU A 33 -57.37 -11.48 21.43
C GLU A 33 -57.84 -11.77 20.00
N THR A 34 -58.13 -10.71 19.22
CA THR A 34 -58.62 -10.93 17.86
C THR A 34 -57.51 -11.53 17.00
N ARG A 35 -57.91 -12.26 15.94
CA ARG A 35 -56.98 -12.96 15.05
C ARG A 35 -55.84 -12.06 14.54
N ASP A 36 -56.14 -10.81 14.20
CA ASP A 36 -55.13 -9.87 13.68
C ASP A 36 -54.27 -9.26 14.79
N GLU A 37 -54.77 -9.14 16.03
CA GLU A 37 -53.97 -8.78 17.19
C GLU A 37 -52.97 -9.89 17.56
N MET A 38 -53.40 -11.16 17.57
CA MET A 38 -52.52 -12.32 17.75
C MET A 38 -51.44 -12.36 16.66
N LEU A 39 -51.81 -12.24 15.39
CA LEU A 39 -50.85 -12.23 14.28
C LEU A 39 -49.91 -11.01 14.32
N SER A 40 -50.36 -9.87 14.82
CA SER A 40 -49.53 -8.68 15.10
C SER A 40 -48.56 -8.94 16.27
N ARG A 41 -49.00 -9.63 17.32
CA ARG A 41 -48.18 -10.07 18.45
C ARG A 41 -47.11 -11.07 17.99
N HIS A 42 -47.46 -12.10 17.22
CA HIS A 42 -46.50 -13.06 16.64
C HIS A 42 -45.40 -12.35 15.81
N ARG A 43 -45.76 -11.36 14.97
CA ARG A 43 -44.79 -10.53 14.21
C ARG A 43 -43.85 -9.75 15.12
N LYS A 44 -44.37 -9.16 16.21
CA LYS A 44 -43.57 -8.42 17.21
C LYS A 44 -42.60 -9.36 17.93
N GLU A 45 -43.05 -10.53 18.37
CA GLU A 45 -42.24 -11.53 19.08
C GLU A 45 -41.13 -12.12 18.18
N ILE A 46 -41.43 -12.43 16.91
CA ILE A 46 -40.42 -12.85 15.91
C ILE A 46 -39.38 -11.75 15.68
N SER A 47 -39.81 -10.49 15.61
CA SER A 47 -38.91 -9.33 15.47
C SER A 47 -38.02 -9.13 16.72
N GLN A 48 -38.57 -9.32 17.92
CA GLN A 48 -37.84 -9.28 19.18
C GLN A 48 -36.81 -10.42 19.30
N LEU A 49 -37.15 -11.65 18.92
CA LEU A 49 -36.18 -12.75 18.89
C LEU A 49 -35.05 -12.49 17.91
N ARG A 50 -35.33 -11.96 16.70
CA ARG A 50 -34.29 -11.58 15.72
C ARG A 50 -33.34 -10.51 16.28
N LYS A 51 -33.83 -9.53 17.04
CA LYS A 51 -32.99 -8.54 17.74
C LYS A 51 -32.11 -9.21 18.81
N LYS A 52 -32.72 -10.02 19.68
CA LYS A 52 -32.03 -10.74 20.76
C LYS A 52 -30.96 -11.72 20.22
N GLU A 53 -31.22 -12.38 19.10
CA GLU A 53 -30.26 -13.23 18.40
C GLU A 53 -29.02 -12.42 17.95
N ILE A 54 -29.21 -11.25 17.36
CA ILE A 54 -28.11 -10.37 16.94
C ILE A 54 -27.30 -9.89 18.15
N GLU A 55 -27.97 -9.52 19.24
CA GLU A 55 -27.32 -9.08 20.49
C GLU A 55 -26.51 -10.20 21.14
N MET A 56 -27.06 -11.42 21.27
CA MET A 56 -26.35 -12.58 21.82
C MET A 56 -25.17 -12.97 20.93
N LYS A 57 -25.32 -12.96 19.59
CA LYS A 57 -24.20 -13.21 18.66
C LYS A 57 -23.11 -12.14 18.74
N LYS A 58 -23.48 -10.86 18.95
CA LYS A 58 -22.55 -9.75 19.18
C LYS A 58 -21.83 -9.85 20.53
N ALA A 59 -22.49 -10.38 21.56
CA ALA A 59 -21.88 -10.64 22.86
C ALA A 59 -20.90 -11.84 22.81
N ALA A 60 -21.26 -12.92 22.12
CA ALA A 60 -20.40 -14.10 21.94
C ALA A 60 -19.12 -13.82 21.13
N ALA A 61 -19.08 -12.74 20.34
CA ALA A 61 -17.89 -12.28 19.62
C ALA A 61 -16.85 -11.57 20.51
N ARG A 62 -17.03 -11.53 21.85
CA ARG A 62 -16.10 -10.89 22.81
C ARG A 62 -15.39 -11.92 23.71
N GLY A 63 -14.09 -11.74 23.91
CA GLY A 63 -13.22 -12.60 24.72
C GLY A 63 -12.13 -13.29 23.89
N SER A 64 -11.40 -14.24 24.49
CA SER A 64 -10.33 -14.97 23.80
C SER A 64 -10.84 -15.89 22.68
N LYS A 65 -9.95 -16.31 21.77
CA LYS A 65 -10.29 -17.18 20.62
C LYS A 65 -10.91 -18.52 21.01
N ALA A 66 -10.57 -19.05 22.20
CA ALA A 66 -11.17 -20.27 22.75
C ALA A 66 -12.58 -20.00 23.31
N GLU A 67 -12.74 -18.95 24.11
CA GLU A 67 -14.06 -18.53 24.63
C GLU A 67 -15.05 -18.22 23.51
N GLN A 68 -14.63 -17.49 22.47
CA GLN A 68 -15.50 -17.16 21.33
C GLN A 68 -16.09 -18.41 20.68
N LYS A 69 -15.31 -19.50 20.54
CA LYS A 69 -15.79 -20.78 19.98
C LYS A 69 -16.83 -21.43 20.90
N ALA A 70 -16.62 -21.43 22.21
CA ALA A 70 -17.56 -21.98 23.19
C ALA A 70 -18.85 -21.15 23.28
N LYS A 71 -18.71 -19.82 23.49
CA LYS A 71 -19.81 -18.85 23.58
C LYS A 71 -20.65 -18.82 22.30
N LYS A 72 -20.02 -18.90 21.11
CA LYS A 72 -20.74 -18.98 19.83
C LYS A 72 -21.63 -20.22 19.79
N LYS A 73 -21.09 -21.42 20.12
CA LYS A 73 -21.89 -22.65 20.12
C LYS A 73 -23.06 -22.54 21.10
N GLN A 74 -22.80 -22.09 22.33
CA GLN A 74 -23.83 -21.91 23.36
C GLN A 74 -24.97 -20.98 22.91
N VAL A 75 -24.64 -19.87 22.21
CA VAL A 75 -25.64 -18.96 21.64
C VAL A 75 -26.38 -19.57 20.45
N GLU A 76 -25.73 -20.41 19.64
CA GLU A 76 -26.33 -21.10 18.50
C GLU A 76 -27.33 -22.20 18.94
N ASP A 77 -26.97 -22.96 19.97
CA ASP A 77 -27.85 -23.92 20.65
C ASP A 77 -29.05 -23.18 21.30
N GLU A 78 -28.81 -22.05 21.99
CA GLU A 78 -29.87 -21.27 22.66
C GLU A 78 -30.83 -20.56 21.70
N VAL A 79 -30.33 -19.98 20.60
CA VAL A 79 -31.18 -19.40 19.54
C VAL A 79 -32.06 -20.47 18.91
N THR A 80 -31.53 -21.68 18.72
CA THR A 80 -32.31 -22.83 18.22
C THR A 80 -33.42 -23.20 19.19
N ARG A 81 -33.11 -23.32 20.49
CA ARG A 81 -34.08 -23.60 21.57
C ARG A 81 -35.19 -22.54 21.65
N LEU A 82 -34.82 -21.25 21.67
CA LEU A 82 -35.79 -20.15 21.73
C LEU A 82 -36.66 -20.06 20.46
N SER A 83 -36.10 -20.31 19.28
CA SER A 83 -36.86 -20.32 18.02
C SER A 83 -37.85 -21.49 17.97
N ALA A 84 -37.47 -22.68 18.43
CA ALA A 84 -38.35 -23.84 18.52
C ALA A 84 -39.52 -23.57 19.48
N ASN A 85 -39.22 -23.11 20.70
CA ASN A 85 -40.24 -22.82 21.72
C ASN A 85 -41.25 -21.74 21.26
N LEU A 86 -40.81 -20.71 20.54
CA LEU A 86 -41.74 -19.68 20.04
C LEU A 86 -42.62 -20.23 18.90
N LYS A 87 -42.05 -21.00 17.96
CA LYS A 87 -42.82 -21.64 16.89
C LYS A 87 -43.87 -22.62 17.44
N GLU A 88 -43.53 -23.37 18.48
CA GLU A 88 -44.46 -24.31 19.12
C GLU A 88 -45.62 -23.58 19.81
N LYS A 89 -45.33 -22.46 20.50
CA LYS A 89 -46.37 -21.58 21.07
C LYS A 89 -47.27 -21.01 19.98
N HIS A 90 -46.72 -20.42 18.93
CA HIS A 90 -47.50 -19.87 17.82
C HIS A 90 -48.35 -20.94 17.13
N ALA A 91 -47.84 -22.16 16.97
CA ALA A 91 -48.60 -23.27 16.41
C ALA A 91 -49.76 -23.72 17.33
N LYS A 92 -49.57 -23.74 18.65
CA LYS A 92 -50.62 -24.04 19.64
C LYS A 92 -51.69 -22.96 19.67
N GLU A 93 -51.29 -21.70 19.76
CA GLU A 93 -52.18 -20.52 19.77
C GLU A 93 -53.04 -20.45 18.48
N LEU A 94 -52.47 -20.79 17.31
CA LEU A 94 -53.24 -20.90 16.07
C LEU A 94 -54.20 -22.10 16.05
N ALA A 95 -53.79 -23.26 16.59
CA ALA A 95 -54.64 -24.44 16.66
C ALA A 95 -55.84 -24.25 17.61
N GLU A 96 -55.64 -23.58 18.75
CA GLU A 96 -56.68 -23.23 19.72
C GLU A 96 -57.75 -22.29 19.12
N LEU A 97 -57.38 -21.42 18.16
CA LEU A 97 -58.31 -20.61 17.36
C LEU A 97 -58.96 -21.36 16.19
N GLY A 98 -58.93 -22.71 16.19
CA GLY A 98 -59.69 -23.54 15.25
C GLY A 98 -58.92 -24.02 14.02
N TYR A 99 -57.61 -23.79 13.91
CA TYR A 99 -56.76 -24.50 12.94
C TYR A 99 -56.45 -25.95 13.40
N SER A 100 -57.51 -26.71 13.69
CA SER A 100 -57.43 -28.16 13.88
C SER A 100 -57.07 -28.84 12.56
N SER A 101 -56.04 -29.69 12.59
CA SER A 101 -55.49 -30.37 11.41
C SER A 101 -56.38 -31.52 10.90
N GLY A 102 -57.60 -31.20 10.45
CA GLY A 102 -58.63 -32.15 10.04
C GLY A 102 -58.86 -32.22 8.52
N GLY A 103 -58.15 -33.15 7.85
CA GLY A 103 -58.45 -33.57 6.47
C GLY A 103 -57.48 -33.09 5.38
N ASN A 104 -57.25 -33.98 4.40
CA ASN A 104 -56.66 -33.72 3.07
C ASN A 104 -55.34 -32.91 2.99
N GLY A 105 -54.27 -33.48 3.54
CA GLY A 105 -53.05 -33.85 2.77
C GLY A 105 -52.15 -32.79 2.10
N ASN A 106 -52.61 -31.56 1.83
CA ASN A 106 -51.89 -30.57 1.02
C ASN A 106 -51.61 -29.25 1.78
N GLU A 107 -52.29 -29.02 2.90
CA GLU A 107 -52.29 -27.77 3.69
C GLU A 107 -51.02 -27.54 4.53
N LYS A 108 -50.13 -28.54 4.66
CA LYS A 108 -48.87 -28.37 5.44
C LYS A 108 -47.96 -27.29 4.85
N GLY A 109 -48.04 -27.08 3.53
CA GLY A 109 -47.39 -25.95 2.84
C GLY A 109 -48.11 -24.61 3.01
N ASN A 110 -49.42 -24.60 3.31
CA ASN A 110 -50.18 -23.36 3.48
C ASN A 110 -49.85 -22.68 4.82
N LEU A 111 -49.80 -23.44 5.93
CA LEU A 111 -49.36 -22.90 7.23
C LEU A 111 -47.89 -22.44 7.20
N ASP A 112 -46.99 -23.21 6.59
CA ASP A 112 -45.58 -22.82 6.43
C ASP A 112 -45.41 -21.61 5.48
N SER A 113 -46.23 -21.49 4.44
CA SER A 113 -46.31 -20.29 3.58
C SER A 113 -46.80 -19.06 4.35
N LEU A 114 -47.86 -19.20 5.16
CA LEU A 114 -48.38 -18.14 6.01
C LEU A 114 -47.33 -17.69 7.05
N ILE A 115 -46.62 -18.63 7.69
CA ILE A 115 -45.51 -18.34 8.60
C ILE A 115 -44.35 -17.65 7.86
N LYS A 116 -44.01 -18.05 6.63
CA LYS A 116 -42.97 -17.38 5.81
C LYS A 116 -43.38 -15.96 5.39
N ALA A 117 -44.64 -15.74 5.05
CA ALA A 117 -45.19 -14.42 4.76
C ALA A 117 -45.18 -13.51 6.00
N ILE A 118 -45.61 -14.03 7.16
CA ILE A 118 -45.52 -13.37 8.48
C ILE A 118 -44.07 -13.04 8.85
N ALA A 119 -43.13 -13.93 8.53
CA ALA A 119 -41.70 -13.75 8.76
C ALA A 119 -41.00 -12.80 7.77
N GLY A 120 -41.72 -12.29 6.76
CA GLY A 120 -41.23 -11.32 5.78
C GLY A 120 -40.37 -11.90 4.66
N VAL A 121 -40.49 -13.20 4.36
CA VAL A 121 -39.69 -13.88 3.32
C VAL A 121 -40.52 -14.07 2.05
N SER A 122 -40.27 -13.24 1.04
CA SER A 122 -40.99 -13.31 -0.24
C SER A 122 -40.73 -14.65 -0.95
N VAL A 123 -41.79 -15.45 -1.11
CA VAL A 123 -41.75 -16.68 -1.91
C VAL A 123 -41.67 -16.31 -3.39
N ALA A 124 -40.64 -16.80 -4.07
CA ALA A 124 -40.47 -16.64 -5.52
C ALA A 124 -39.94 -17.96 -6.10
N ASN A 125 -40.82 -18.74 -6.73
CA ASN A 125 -40.44 -19.98 -7.40
C ASN A 125 -39.63 -19.69 -8.66
N GLN A 126 -38.32 -19.92 -8.60
CA GLN A 126 -37.42 -20.13 -9.74
C GLN A 126 -36.41 -21.20 -9.34
N PRO A 127 -35.98 -22.08 -10.27
CA PRO A 127 -35.01 -23.14 -10.00
C PRO A 127 -33.62 -22.57 -9.71
N ASP A 128 -32.77 -23.39 -9.06
CA ASP A 128 -31.48 -22.97 -8.53
C ASP A 128 -30.51 -22.39 -9.56
N ARG A 129 -30.48 -21.07 -9.64
CA ARG A 129 -29.23 -20.32 -9.81
C ARG A 129 -28.89 -19.67 -8.49
N ALA A 130 -27.75 -20.05 -7.91
CA ALA A 130 -27.29 -19.53 -6.62
C ALA A 130 -27.33 -17.99 -6.62
N ARG A 131 -28.24 -17.42 -5.82
CA ARG A 131 -28.50 -15.98 -5.80
C ARG A 131 -27.31 -15.24 -5.17
N VAL A 132 -26.35 -14.86 -6.02
CA VAL A 132 -25.24 -13.97 -5.67
C VAL A 132 -25.80 -12.75 -4.95
N SER A 133 -25.35 -12.54 -3.72
CA SER A 133 -25.84 -11.46 -2.86
C SER A 133 -25.65 -10.10 -3.53
N LYS A 134 -26.59 -9.16 -3.34
CA LYS A 134 -26.43 -7.75 -3.80
C LYS A 134 -25.13 -7.12 -3.30
N ALA A 135 -24.61 -7.57 -2.16
CA ALA A 135 -23.32 -7.14 -1.62
C ALA A 135 -22.13 -7.73 -2.39
N GLN A 136 -22.24 -8.99 -2.83
CA GLN A 136 -21.22 -9.65 -3.65
C GLN A 136 -21.22 -9.07 -5.07
N GLN A 137 -22.40 -8.95 -5.70
CA GLN A 137 -22.54 -8.34 -7.03
C GLN A 137 -21.99 -6.90 -7.11
N LYS A 138 -22.02 -6.14 -6.00
CA LYS A 138 -21.37 -4.82 -5.88
C LYS A 138 -19.84 -4.90 -5.73
N ARG A 139 -19.30 -5.96 -5.11
CA ARG A 139 -17.85 -6.24 -5.07
C ARG A 139 -17.35 -6.70 -6.42
N ASP A 140 -18.05 -7.64 -7.07
CA ASP A 140 -17.67 -8.19 -8.38
C ASP A 140 -17.60 -7.08 -9.43
N ARG A 141 -18.62 -6.21 -9.48
CA ARG A 141 -18.59 -4.99 -10.31
C ARG A 141 -17.43 -4.07 -9.97
N ARG A 142 -17.10 -3.86 -8.69
CA ARG A 142 -15.96 -3.01 -8.32
C ARG A 142 -14.65 -3.64 -8.79
N ALA A 143 -14.44 -4.92 -8.55
CA ALA A 143 -13.25 -5.65 -9.00
C ALA A 143 -13.11 -5.64 -10.53
N GLN A 144 -14.22 -5.74 -11.28
CA GLN A 144 -14.21 -5.56 -12.74
C GLN A 144 -13.79 -4.14 -13.13
N GLN A 145 -14.32 -3.09 -12.50
CA GLN A 145 -13.94 -1.70 -12.79
C GLN A 145 -12.50 -1.36 -12.36
N GLU A 146 -11.98 -2.06 -11.33
CA GLU A 146 -10.60 -1.94 -10.83
C GLU A 146 -9.64 -2.64 -11.81
N ALA A 147 -9.96 -3.86 -12.25
CA ALA A 147 -9.20 -4.60 -13.27
C ALA A 147 -9.26 -3.97 -14.67
N GLU A 148 -10.40 -3.40 -15.08
CA GLU A 148 -10.55 -2.64 -16.33
C GLU A 148 -9.68 -1.37 -16.31
N ARG A 149 -9.61 -0.69 -15.16
CA ARG A 149 -8.70 0.45 -14.95
C ARG A 149 -7.23 0.03 -14.97
N GLU A 150 -6.87 -1.09 -14.33
CA GLU A 150 -5.52 -1.63 -14.35
C GLU A 150 -5.10 -2.07 -15.76
N GLN A 151 -5.97 -2.74 -16.52
CA GLN A 151 -5.74 -3.09 -17.92
C GLN A 151 -5.57 -1.86 -18.81
N ARG A 152 -6.36 -0.80 -18.59
CA ARG A 152 -6.21 0.46 -19.35
C ARG A 152 -4.88 1.15 -19.04
N ILE A 153 -4.46 1.17 -17.78
CA ILE A 153 -3.14 1.71 -17.37
C ILE A 153 -2.00 0.85 -17.93
N GLN A 154 -2.11 -0.48 -17.90
CA GLN A 154 -1.12 -1.38 -18.50
C GLN A 154 -1.04 -1.19 -20.02
N ALA A 155 -2.17 -1.02 -20.71
CA ALA A 155 -2.19 -0.73 -22.15
C ALA A 155 -1.45 0.59 -22.45
N GLU A 156 -1.80 1.68 -21.75
CA GLU A 156 -1.15 3.00 -21.88
C GLU A 156 0.36 2.96 -21.56
N GLN A 157 0.79 2.12 -20.61
CA GLN A 157 2.21 1.90 -20.27
C GLN A 157 2.93 0.96 -21.26
N SER A 158 2.22 0.08 -21.96
CA SER A 158 2.81 -0.90 -22.89
C SER A 158 2.99 -0.37 -24.31
N ASP A 159 2.17 0.60 -24.72
CA ASP A 159 2.18 1.19 -26.08
C ASP A 159 3.24 2.31 -26.23
N THR A 160 3.96 2.65 -25.15
CA THR A 160 5.06 3.61 -25.14
C THR A 160 6.42 2.90 -25.04
N ILE A 161 7.23 2.96 -26.11
CA ILE A 161 8.62 2.50 -26.06
C ILE A 161 9.38 3.41 -25.11
N SER A 162 9.85 2.86 -23.98
CA SER A 162 10.58 3.62 -22.97
C SER A 162 11.83 4.29 -23.55
N ASP A 163 12.08 5.54 -23.16
CA ASP A 163 13.29 6.29 -23.54
C ASP A 163 14.58 5.55 -23.18
N ARG A 164 14.58 4.72 -22.11
CA ARG A 164 15.68 3.80 -21.77
C ARG A 164 16.02 2.86 -22.93
N THR A 165 15.00 2.22 -23.51
CA THR A 165 15.17 1.25 -24.60
C THR A 165 15.70 1.96 -25.84
N ILE A 166 15.15 3.14 -26.15
CA ILE A 166 15.58 3.98 -27.29
C ILE A 166 17.04 4.44 -27.11
N GLU A 167 17.43 4.83 -25.90
CA GLU A 167 18.81 5.23 -25.56
C GLU A 167 19.79 4.05 -25.66
N ASN A 168 19.47 2.92 -25.03
CA ASN A 168 20.30 1.71 -25.08
C ASN A 168 20.45 1.19 -26.51
N GLU A 169 19.37 1.10 -27.30
CA GLU A 169 19.43 0.69 -28.71
C GLU A 169 20.35 1.59 -29.55
N LYS A 170 20.31 2.92 -29.34
CA LYS A 170 21.19 3.86 -30.07
C LYS A 170 22.65 3.68 -29.66
N LEU A 171 22.91 3.46 -28.37
CA LEU A 171 24.25 3.23 -27.83
C LEU A 171 24.83 1.89 -28.32
N GLU A 172 24.07 0.80 -28.28
CA GLU A 172 24.48 -0.50 -28.83
C GLU A 172 24.81 -0.41 -30.32
N LYS A 173 24.02 0.35 -31.10
CA LYS A 173 24.28 0.62 -32.52
C LYS A 173 25.57 1.41 -32.77
N LYS A 174 26.02 2.24 -31.81
CA LYS A 174 27.35 2.90 -31.83
C LYS A 174 28.51 1.97 -31.42
N LEU A 175 28.32 1.19 -30.35
CA LEU A 175 29.38 0.39 -29.74
C LEU A 175 29.68 -0.92 -30.49
N LYS A 176 28.66 -1.60 -31.01
CA LYS A 176 28.79 -2.92 -31.66
C LYS A 176 29.74 -2.91 -32.88
N PRO A 177 29.74 -1.90 -33.77
CA PRO A 177 30.74 -1.80 -34.86
C PRO A 177 32.18 -1.61 -34.39
N LEU A 178 32.40 -1.17 -33.14
CA LEU A 178 33.72 -0.97 -32.54
C LEU A 178 34.22 -2.23 -31.79
N GLY A 179 33.40 -3.29 -31.71
CA GLY A 179 33.70 -4.45 -30.86
C GLY A 179 33.55 -4.16 -29.36
N LEU A 180 32.69 -3.20 -28.99
CA LEU A 180 32.46 -2.76 -27.63
C LEU A 180 31.03 -3.07 -27.16
N THR A 181 30.87 -3.22 -25.85
CA THR A 181 29.59 -3.41 -25.15
C THR A 181 29.57 -2.64 -23.83
N VAL A 182 28.39 -2.50 -23.22
CA VAL A 182 28.22 -1.84 -21.91
C VAL A 182 28.34 -2.87 -20.80
N CYS A 183 29.16 -2.60 -19.79
CA CYS A 183 29.18 -3.33 -18.53
C CYS A 183 28.34 -2.54 -17.50
N GLU A 184 27.25 -3.14 -17.01
CA GLU A 184 26.35 -2.47 -16.06
C GLU A 184 27.03 -2.26 -14.69
N ILE A 185 27.24 -0.99 -14.35
CA ILE A 185 27.72 -0.52 -13.07
C ILE A 185 26.53 -0.30 -12.13
N LYS A 186 26.73 -0.58 -10.84
CA LYS A 186 25.69 -0.41 -9.80
C LYS A 186 25.07 1.00 -9.86
N PRO A 187 23.73 1.13 -9.94
CA PRO A 187 23.04 2.42 -9.90
C PRO A 187 23.00 2.98 -8.47
N ASP A 188 24.14 3.49 -8.02
CA ASP A 188 24.27 4.36 -6.86
C ASP A 188 24.97 5.67 -7.26
N GLY A 189 24.96 6.66 -6.37
CA GLY A 189 25.57 7.97 -6.65
C GLY A 189 27.10 7.94 -6.86
N HIS A 190 27.76 6.79 -6.71
CA HIS A 190 29.16 6.61 -7.04
C HIS A 190 29.37 5.98 -8.44
N CYS A 191 28.32 5.79 -9.25
CA CYS A 191 28.36 5.13 -10.56
C CYS A 191 29.52 5.58 -11.47
N LEU A 192 29.73 6.89 -11.64
CA LEU A 192 30.84 7.45 -12.43
C LEU A 192 32.22 6.96 -11.95
N TYR A 193 32.46 7.03 -10.65
CA TYR A 193 33.71 6.61 -10.03
C TYR A 193 33.90 5.09 -10.09
N ARG A 194 32.82 4.32 -9.96
CA ARG A 194 32.83 2.86 -10.13
C ARG A 194 33.10 2.45 -11.58
N ALA A 195 32.57 3.19 -12.55
CA ALA A 195 32.83 2.96 -13.98
C ALA A 195 34.30 3.28 -14.33
N VAL A 196 34.88 4.33 -13.73
CA VAL A 196 36.31 4.64 -13.84
C VAL A 196 37.18 3.59 -13.13
N GLU A 197 36.79 3.12 -11.93
CA GLU A 197 37.46 2.02 -11.21
C GLU A 197 37.49 0.72 -12.03
N ASP A 198 36.38 0.33 -12.65
CA ASP A 198 36.28 -0.85 -13.52
C ASP A 198 37.18 -0.72 -14.77
N GLN A 199 37.12 0.43 -15.46
CA GLN A 199 38.01 0.72 -16.59
C GLN A 199 39.49 0.70 -16.20
N LEU A 200 39.85 1.25 -15.04
CA LEU A 200 41.22 1.21 -14.52
C LEU A 200 41.65 -0.21 -14.15
N ALA A 201 40.73 -1.06 -13.68
CA ALA A 201 41.01 -2.48 -13.42
C ALA A 201 41.26 -3.25 -14.73
N LEU A 202 40.46 -3.02 -15.77
CA LEU A 202 40.64 -3.62 -17.10
C LEU A 202 41.99 -3.20 -17.72
N LEU A 203 42.29 -1.90 -17.70
CA LEU A 203 43.56 -1.34 -18.19
C LEU A 203 44.80 -1.78 -17.38
N SER A 204 44.61 -2.29 -16.17
CA SER A 204 45.68 -2.74 -15.26
C SER A 204 45.73 -4.27 -15.07
N GLY A 205 44.99 -5.03 -15.88
CA GLY A 205 45.06 -6.50 -15.90
C GLY A 205 44.27 -7.21 -14.80
N GLY A 206 43.19 -6.62 -14.29
CA GLY A 206 42.21 -7.25 -13.40
C GLY A 206 42.10 -6.68 -11.99
N ARG A 207 42.88 -5.65 -11.64
CA ARG A 207 42.73 -4.89 -10.39
C ARG A 207 43.03 -3.42 -10.61
N SER A 208 42.13 -2.54 -10.16
CA SER A 208 42.36 -1.09 -10.24
C SER A 208 43.49 -0.65 -9.29
N PRO A 209 44.35 0.31 -9.68
CA PRO A 209 45.24 1.01 -8.76
C PRO A 209 44.51 1.95 -7.79
N HIS A 210 43.25 2.33 -8.07
CA HIS A 210 42.45 3.25 -7.26
C HIS A 210 41.00 2.77 -7.12
N THR A 211 40.47 2.77 -5.91
CA THR A 211 39.05 2.53 -5.62
C THR A 211 38.18 3.74 -6.00
N TYR A 212 36.86 3.54 -6.15
CA TYR A 212 35.92 4.65 -6.37
C TYR A 212 35.99 5.77 -5.30
N GLN A 213 36.48 5.46 -4.08
CA GLN A 213 36.63 6.42 -2.99
C GLN A 213 37.92 7.25 -3.15
N GLU A 214 39.05 6.59 -3.43
CA GLU A 214 40.30 7.30 -3.76
C GLU A 214 40.13 8.18 -5.01
N LEU A 215 39.34 7.75 -5.99
CA LEU A 215 39.01 8.55 -7.18
C LEU A 215 38.19 9.81 -6.85
N ARG A 216 37.28 9.75 -5.86
CA ARG A 216 36.55 10.92 -5.34
C ARG A 216 37.49 11.93 -4.69
N GLU A 217 38.36 11.46 -3.81
CA GLU A 217 39.36 12.27 -3.12
C GLU A 217 40.37 12.89 -4.11
N MET A 218 40.80 12.13 -5.12
CA MET A 218 41.67 12.64 -6.20
C MET A 218 40.99 13.73 -7.04
N ALA A 219 39.69 13.58 -7.36
CA ALA A 219 38.94 14.58 -8.11
C ALA A 219 38.82 15.89 -7.30
N ALA A 220 38.33 15.81 -6.06
CA ALA A 220 38.17 16.97 -5.18
C ALA A 220 39.51 17.68 -4.89
N ALA A 221 40.58 16.94 -4.60
CA ALA A 221 41.90 17.51 -4.35
C ALA A 221 42.48 18.24 -5.58
N TYR A 222 42.22 17.73 -6.80
CA TYR A 222 42.62 18.42 -8.02
C TYR A 222 41.79 19.66 -8.31
N MET A 223 40.46 19.59 -8.14
CA MET A 223 39.55 20.72 -8.32
C MET A 223 39.89 21.89 -7.39
N ARG A 224 40.10 21.63 -6.10
CA ARG A 224 40.58 22.64 -5.13
C ARG A 224 41.88 23.30 -5.58
N LYS A 225 42.88 22.48 -5.98
CA LYS A 225 44.21 22.95 -6.34
C LYS A 225 44.25 23.83 -7.59
N HIS A 226 43.33 23.61 -8.52
CA HIS A 226 43.25 24.33 -9.80
C HIS A 226 41.92 25.08 -9.94
N SER A 227 41.35 25.57 -8.83
CA SER A 227 39.98 26.09 -8.74
C SER A 227 39.62 27.12 -9.82
N ALA A 228 40.55 27.99 -10.21
CA ALA A 228 40.37 28.96 -11.29
C ALA A 228 39.99 28.36 -12.66
N GLU A 229 40.35 27.09 -12.91
CA GLU A 229 40.00 26.36 -14.15
C GLU A 229 38.57 25.78 -14.10
N PHE A 230 38.08 25.44 -12.89
CA PHE A 230 36.77 24.81 -12.68
C PHE A 230 35.65 25.81 -12.33
N LEU A 231 35.98 26.90 -11.64
CA LEU A 231 35.03 27.93 -11.19
C LEU A 231 34.10 28.48 -12.29
N PRO A 232 34.54 28.75 -13.53
CA PRO A 232 33.65 29.21 -14.60
C PRO A 232 32.53 28.21 -14.94
N PHE A 233 32.82 26.91 -14.86
CA PHE A 233 31.87 25.83 -15.16
C PHE A 233 31.00 25.50 -13.94
N PHE A 234 31.60 25.47 -12.75
CA PHE A 234 30.88 25.35 -11.48
C PHE A 234 29.78 26.40 -11.35
N LEU A 235 30.08 27.67 -11.69
CA LEU A 235 29.08 28.74 -11.77
C LEU A 235 27.93 28.39 -12.72
N SER A 236 28.21 27.96 -13.95
CA SER A 236 27.15 27.66 -14.93
C SER A 236 26.23 26.49 -14.54
N GLU A 237 26.69 25.59 -13.66
CA GLU A 237 25.92 24.42 -13.20
C GLU A 237 25.26 24.64 -11.82
N ASN A 238 25.83 25.50 -10.96
CA ASN A 238 25.44 25.64 -9.55
C ASN A 238 24.91 27.05 -9.17
N LEU A 239 24.74 27.97 -10.13
CA LEU A 239 24.06 29.25 -9.92
C LEU A 239 22.53 29.06 -9.78
N ILE A 240 22.12 28.52 -8.64
CA ILE A 240 20.80 28.83 -8.05
C ILE A 240 20.95 30.17 -7.32
N GLU A 241 19.93 31.04 -7.42
CA GLU A 241 19.83 32.27 -6.63
C GLU A 241 19.55 31.92 -5.16
N ASP A 242 20.62 31.59 -4.44
CA ASP A 242 20.64 31.22 -3.03
C ASP A 242 21.05 32.42 -2.17
N ASP A 243 20.17 32.82 -1.25
CA ASP A 243 20.18 34.04 -0.43
C ASP A 243 21.21 33.98 0.73
N SER A 244 22.27 33.18 0.54
CA SER A 244 23.33 32.92 1.51
C SER A 244 24.43 34.00 1.45
N ASP A 245 25.01 34.36 2.60
CA ASP A 245 26.23 35.19 2.68
C ASP A 245 27.52 34.47 2.21
N GLU A 246 27.46 33.19 1.81
CA GLU A 246 28.65 32.40 1.42
C GLU A 246 29.30 32.90 0.13
N THR A 247 30.63 33.10 0.15
CA THR A 247 31.38 33.47 -1.06
C THR A 247 31.48 32.30 -2.04
N LEU A 248 31.68 32.62 -3.33
CA LEU A 248 31.88 31.61 -4.38
C LEU A 248 33.02 30.62 -4.06
N ALA A 249 34.08 31.06 -3.37
CA ALA A 249 35.18 30.20 -2.97
C ALA A 249 34.77 29.20 -1.86
N GLU A 250 33.91 29.61 -0.94
CA GLU A 250 33.38 28.75 0.12
C GLU A 250 32.38 27.74 -0.45
N LYS A 251 31.49 28.16 -1.36
CA LYS A 251 30.59 27.26 -2.08
C LYS A 251 31.34 26.19 -2.89
N PHE A 252 32.40 26.57 -3.60
CA PHE A 252 33.23 25.64 -4.36
C PHE A 252 34.04 24.68 -3.45
N GLU A 253 34.55 25.16 -2.32
CA GLU A 253 35.19 24.30 -1.32
C GLU A 253 34.18 23.34 -0.66
N ASN A 254 32.95 23.77 -0.40
CA ASN A 254 31.90 22.88 0.10
C ASN A 254 31.54 21.79 -0.91
N TYR A 255 31.36 22.16 -2.18
CA TYR A 255 31.17 21.21 -3.27
C TYR A 255 32.31 20.17 -3.32
N CYS A 256 33.57 20.60 -3.21
CA CYS A 256 34.71 19.67 -3.15
C CYS A 256 34.65 18.70 -1.94
N LYS A 257 34.15 19.14 -0.78
CA LYS A 257 33.91 18.26 0.39
C LYS A 257 32.77 17.27 0.13
N GLU A 258 31.70 17.68 -0.53
CA GLU A 258 30.59 16.80 -0.86
C GLU A 258 31.01 15.74 -1.90
N VAL A 259 31.80 16.15 -2.89
CA VAL A 259 32.42 15.27 -3.91
C VAL A 259 33.27 14.18 -3.26
N GLU A 260 34.14 14.50 -2.29
CA GLU A 260 35.01 13.49 -1.66
C GLU A 260 34.31 12.61 -0.62
N SER A 261 33.38 13.16 0.17
CA SER A 261 32.85 12.50 1.37
C SER A 261 31.47 11.86 1.23
N THR A 262 30.75 12.10 0.12
CA THR A 262 29.34 11.68 -0.02
C THR A 262 29.08 10.81 -1.27
N ALA A 263 27.80 10.55 -1.52
CA ALA A 263 27.31 9.93 -2.77
C ALA A 263 26.83 10.97 -3.80
N LEU A 264 27.29 12.23 -3.72
CA LEU A 264 27.01 13.27 -4.72
C LEU A 264 27.39 12.77 -6.11
N TRP A 265 26.49 12.93 -7.09
CA TRP A 265 26.70 12.45 -8.46
C TRP A 265 27.81 13.26 -9.13
N GLY A 266 28.75 12.57 -9.78
CA GLY A 266 29.79 13.24 -10.56
C GLY A 266 29.32 13.53 -11.98
N GLY A 267 29.95 14.51 -12.62
CA GLY A 267 29.72 14.89 -14.01
C GLY A 267 30.98 15.42 -14.69
N GLN A 268 30.82 16.54 -15.40
CA GLN A 268 31.85 17.12 -16.26
C GLN A 268 33.11 17.57 -15.48
N LEU A 269 32.93 18.13 -14.28
CA LEU A 269 34.01 18.65 -13.44
C LEU A 269 34.90 17.49 -12.92
N GLU A 270 34.27 16.44 -12.41
CA GLU A 270 34.93 15.22 -11.93
C GLU A 270 35.74 14.54 -13.03
N LEU A 271 35.16 14.40 -14.23
CA LEU A 271 35.82 13.76 -15.36
C LEU A 271 37.00 14.59 -15.88
N GLY A 272 36.89 15.92 -15.87
CA GLY A 272 38.00 16.83 -16.15
C GLY A 272 39.14 16.69 -15.14
N ALA A 273 38.81 16.67 -13.85
CA ALA A 273 39.79 16.46 -12.78
C ALA A 273 40.46 15.07 -12.88
N LEU A 274 39.68 14.00 -12.99
CA LEU A 274 40.17 12.61 -13.10
C LEU A 274 41.04 12.39 -14.34
N THR A 275 40.69 12.99 -15.47
CA THR A 275 41.51 13.02 -16.70
C THR A 275 42.94 13.47 -16.40
N HIS A 276 43.08 14.60 -15.68
CA HIS A 276 44.37 15.17 -15.34
C HIS A 276 45.07 14.47 -14.17
N CYS A 277 44.35 13.88 -13.23
CA CYS A 277 44.91 13.08 -12.13
C CYS A 277 45.52 11.76 -12.63
N LEU A 278 44.75 11.02 -13.41
CA LEU A 278 45.13 9.67 -13.88
C LEU A 278 46.08 9.72 -15.09
N LYS A 279 46.19 10.89 -15.75
CA LYS A 279 46.88 11.07 -17.03
C LYS A 279 46.36 10.07 -18.07
N LYS A 280 45.03 10.06 -18.22
CA LYS A 280 44.28 9.18 -19.12
C LYS A 280 43.35 9.98 -20.01
N HIS A 281 43.27 9.56 -21.26
CA HIS A 281 42.24 9.97 -22.20
C HIS A 281 40.91 9.29 -21.82
N ILE A 282 39.80 10.04 -21.86
CA ILE A 282 38.46 9.52 -21.53
C ILE A 282 37.52 9.73 -22.72
N MET A 283 36.87 8.64 -23.15
CA MET A 283 35.74 8.65 -24.08
C MET A 283 34.45 8.36 -23.32
N ILE A 284 33.42 9.17 -23.51
CA ILE A 284 32.06 8.92 -23.00
C ILE A 284 31.10 8.80 -24.19
N PHE A 285 30.53 7.62 -24.37
CA PHE A 285 29.52 7.36 -25.40
C PHE A 285 28.10 7.63 -24.87
N SER A 286 27.19 8.13 -25.70
CA SER A 286 25.77 8.24 -25.32
C SER A 286 24.81 7.84 -26.44
N GLY A 287 23.67 7.26 -26.09
CA GLY A 287 22.57 7.02 -27.01
C GLY A 287 21.76 8.29 -27.33
N SER A 288 21.71 9.25 -26.40
CA SER A 288 20.86 10.44 -26.51
C SER A 288 21.63 11.70 -26.92
N PHE A 289 22.94 11.75 -26.68
CA PHE A 289 23.79 12.93 -26.85
C PHE A 289 24.98 12.67 -27.79
N PRO A 290 25.70 13.72 -28.23
CA PRO A 290 27.03 13.58 -28.83
C PRO A 290 27.99 12.85 -27.88
N ASP A 291 28.95 12.11 -28.43
CA ASP A 291 29.98 11.44 -27.63
C ASP A 291 31.06 12.47 -27.21
N VAL A 292 31.51 12.38 -25.96
CA VAL A 292 32.43 13.35 -25.34
C VAL A 292 33.84 12.77 -25.24
N GLU A 293 34.85 13.58 -25.55
CA GLU A 293 36.27 13.19 -25.61
C GLU A 293 37.12 14.16 -24.78
N MET A 294 37.69 13.66 -23.67
CA MET A 294 38.52 14.43 -22.72
C MET A 294 39.96 13.90 -22.68
N GLY A 295 40.91 14.76 -22.31
CA GLY A 295 42.31 14.35 -22.11
C GLY A 295 43.02 13.94 -23.40
N LYS A 296 42.81 14.68 -24.48
CA LYS A 296 43.36 14.36 -25.81
C LYS A 296 44.88 14.37 -25.83
N GLU A 297 45.50 15.11 -24.91
CA GLU A 297 46.95 15.13 -24.67
C GLU A 297 47.48 13.84 -23.99
N TYR A 298 46.60 13.04 -23.37
CA TYR A 298 46.92 11.72 -22.80
C TYR A 298 46.50 10.56 -23.73
N LYS A 299 46.08 10.86 -24.96
CA LYS A 299 45.67 9.86 -25.95
C LYS A 299 46.91 9.17 -26.53
N SER A 300 47.22 7.97 -26.03
CA SER A 300 48.32 7.16 -26.54
C SER A 300 48.17 6.92 -28.04
N ALA A 301 49.25 7.13 -28.80
CA ALA A 301 49.30 6.96 -30.25
C ALA A 301 49.36 5.48 -30.70
N ALA A 302 48.74 4.58 -29.94
CA ALA A 302 48.68 3.15 -30.24
C ALA A 302 47.86 2.91 -31.51
N THR A 303 48.52 2.43 -32.57
CA THR A 303 47.95 2.24 -33.91
C THR A 303 47.04 1.02 -34.05
N THR A 304 46.69 0.36 -32.94
CA THR A 304 45.86 -0.84 -32.88
C THR A 304 44.71 -0.66 -31.88
N ALA A 305 43.47 -0.94 -32.31
CA ALA A 305 42.27 -0.79 -31.46
C ALA A 305 42.34 -1.59 -30.16
N SER A 306 43.03 -2.74 -30.17
CA SER A 306 43.26 -3.61 -29.01
C SER A 306 44.25 -3.06 -27.96
N SER A 307 44.75 -1.83 -28.11
CA SER A 307 45.73 -1.23 -27.20
C SER A 307 45.46 0.25 -26.87
N SER A 308 44.21 0.67 -27.01
CA SER A 308 43.73 1.96 -26.50
C SER A 308 43.87 1.99 -24.98
N SER A 309 44.79 2.81 -24.46
CA SER A 309 44.93 3.05 -23.01
C SER A 309 43.92 4.08 -22.46
N SER A 310 42.76 4.19 -23.12
CA SER A 310 41.70 5.16 -22.79
C SER A 310 40.70 4.55 -21.83
N ILE A 311 40.17 5.37 -20.93
CA ILE A 311 38.98 5.03 -20.15
C ILE A 311 37.77 5.22 -21.07
N MET A 312 36.92 4.20 -21.18
CA MET A 312 35.72 4.21 -22.00
C MET A 312 34.48 4.04 -21.12
N LEU A 313 33.61 5.04 -21.15
CA LEU A 313 32.38 5.12 -20.35
C LEU A 313 31.16 5.21 -21.28
N SER A 314 29.98 4.92 -20.75
CA SER A 314 28.73 5.34 -21.37
C SER A 314 27.84 6.11 -20.40
N TYR A 315 27.31 7.24 -20.88
CA TYR A 315 26.36 8.09 -20.15
C TYR A 315 24.95 7.85 -20.69
N HIS A 316 24.04 7.54 -19.76
CA HIS A 316 22.64 7.26 -20.00
C HIS A 316 21.80 8.24 -19.19
N LYS A 317 20.91 9.01 -19.83
CA LYS A 317 20.03 9.95 -19.15
C LYS A 317 18.78 9.28 -18.55
N HIS A 318 18.37 8.15 -19.12
CA HIS A 318 17.10 7.49 -18.79
C HIS A 318 17.27 6.03 -18.31
N ALA A 319 18.49 5.61 -17.96
CA ALA A 319 18.76 4.23 -17.57
C ALA A 319 17.96 3.77 -16.33
N PHE A 320 17.73 4.67 -15.36
CA PHE A 320 17.01 4.35 -14.13
C PHE A 320 16.00 5.44 -13.78
N GLY A 321 14.99 5.11 -12.97
CA GLY A 321 13.94 6.06 -12.56
C GLY A 321 14.39 7.23 -11.69
N LEU A 322 15.69 7.33 -11.39
CA LEU A 322 16.33 8.50 -10.76
C LEU A 322 16.90 9.49 -11.79
N GLY A 323 17.09 9.07 -13.05
CA GLY A 323 17.71 9.86 -14.12
C GLY A 323 19.07 9.31 -14.55
N GLU A 324 20.07 10.18 -14.48
CA GLU A 324 21.40 10.00 -15.08
C GLU A 324 22.22 8.87 -14.45
N HIS A 325 23.02 8.19 -15.27
CA HIS A 325 23.88 7.09 -14.82
C HIS A 325 25.07 6.86 -15.76
N TYR A 326 26.20 6.48 -15.18
CA TYR A 326 27.43 6.12 -15.89
C TYR A 326 27.73 4.62 -15.79
N ASN A 327 27.98 3.99 -16.93
CA ASN A 327 28.44 2.61 -17.05
C ASN A 327 29.86 2.54 -17.64
N SER A 328 30.51 1.38 -17.47
CA SER A 328 31.79 1.05 -18.09
C SER A 328 31.57 0.51 -19.51
N VAL A 329 32.48 0.80 -20.46
CA VAL A 329 32.41 0.29 -21.84
C VAL A 329 33.60 -0.61 -22.12
N VAL A 330 33.32 -1.88 -22.41
CA VAL A 330 34.28 -2.98 -22.40
C VAL A 330 34.30 -3.70 -23.77
N PRO A 331 35.36 -4.47 -24.11
CA PRO A 331 35.33 -5.35 -25.28
C PRO A 331 34.16 -6.35 -25.22
N ALA A 332 33.52 -6.58 -26.37
CA ALA A 332 32.32 -7.43 -26.52
C ALA A 332 32.62 -8.92 -26.74
#